data_AF-X1U312-F1
#
_entry.id   AF-X1U312-F1
#
_cell.length_a   1.000
_cell.length_b   1.000
_cell.length_c   1.000
_cell.angle_alpha   90.00
_cell.angle_beta   90.00
_cell.angle_gamma   90.00
#
_symmetry.space_group_name_H-M   'P 1'
#
loop_
_entity.id
_entity.type
_entity.pdbx_description
1 polymer ?
#
loop_
_entity_poly.entity_id
_entity_poly.type
_entity_poly.pdbx_seq_one_letter_code
_entity_poly.pdbx_strand_id
1 'polypeptide(L)'
;MESKANWEPIIAGFLCKWCSYAGADLAGISRKKYPANIRIIKVPCSGRVDPLFILKTLRLGFDGVLVSGCHPGDCHYQTGNYRARRRFAITKRALESMGVDPRRVQ
;
A
#
# COMPACT_ATOMS: atom_id res chain seq x y z
N MET A 1 -8.52 2.17 -29.73
CA MET A 1 -9.00 2.19 -28.33
C MET A 1 -9.70 0.87 -28.07
N GLU A 2 -8.97 -0.13 -27.59
CA GLU A 2 -9.58 -1.39 -27.17
C GLU A 2 -10.53 -1.14 -26.00
N SER A 3 -11.71 -1.73 -26.10
CA SER A 3 -12.76 -1.67 -25.08
C SER A 3 -12.25 -2.29 -23.78
N LYS A 4 -12.35 -1.54 -22.68
CA LYS A 4 -12.09 -1.98 -21.28
C LYS A 4 -13.11 -3.02 -20.78
N ALA A 5 -13.45 -4.04 -21.57
CA ALA A 5 -14.47 -4.99 -21.16
C ALA A 5 -14.01 -5.92 -20.01
N ASN A 6 -12.70 -6.15 -19.84
CA ASN A 6 -12.13 -7.07 -18.85
C ASN A 6 -10.90 -6.54 -18.09
N TRP A 7 -10.76 -5.22 -17.91
CA TRP A 7 -9.63 -4.68 -17.14
C TRP A 7 -9.87 -4.78 -15.63
N GLU A 8 -8.94 -5.40 -14.89
CA GLU A 8 -8.91 -5.39 -13.42
C GLU A 8 -7.64 -4.66 -12.91
N PRO A 9 -7.77 -3.74 -11.95
CA PRO A 9 -6.62 -2.99 -11.45
C PRO A 9 -5.69 -3.86 -10.63
N ILE A 10 -4.40 -3.87 -10.93
CA ILE A 10 -3.40 -4.57 -10.12
C ILE A 10 -2.83 -3.64 -9.06
N ILE A 11 -2.92 -4.04 -7.79
CA ILE A 11 -2.51 -3.24 -6.63
C ILE A 11 -1.33 -3.91 -5.93
N ALA A 12 -0.26 -3.15 -5.64
CA ALA A 12 0.78 -3.62 -4.73
C ALA A 12 0.46 -3.19 -3.30
N GLY A 13 0.48 -4.12 -2.35
CA GLY A 13 0.24 -3.84 -0.93
C GLY A 13 1.52 -3.98 -0.10
N PHE A 14 2.04 -2.89 0.46
CA PHE A 14 3.09 -2.94 1.49
C PHE A 14 2.45 -3.05 2.87
N LEU A 15 2.50 -4.25 3.46
CA LEU A 15 1.83 -4.54 4.72
C LEU A 15 2.86 -4.74 5.82
N CYS A 16 2.70 -4.04 6.96
CA CYS A 16 3.53 -4.27 8.12
C CYS A 16 3.33 -5.71 8.65
N LYS A 17 4.43 -6.34 9.06
CA LYS A 17 4.44 -7.72 9.56
C LYS A 17 3.48 -7.92 10.75
N TRP A 18 3.44 -6.96 11.66
CA TRP A 18 2.86 -7.15 12.99
C TRP A 18 1.35 -6.98 13.06
N CYS A 19 0.77 -6.05 12.29
CA CYS A 19 -0.66 -5.74 12.36
C CYS A 19 -1.35 -6.01 11.02
N SER A 20 -0.95 -5.32 9.96
CA SER A 20 -1.65 -5.38 8.67
C SER A 20 -1.52 -6.72 7.97
N TYR A 21 -0.31 -7.33 7.98
CA TYR A 21 -0.10 -8.65 7.40
C TYR A 21 -0.84 -9.72 8.20
N ALA A 22 -0.81 -9.65 9.53
CA ALA A 22 -1.61 -10.53 10.39
C ALA A 22 -3.12 -10.37 10.12
N GLY A 23 -3.60 -9.16 9.86
CA GLY A 23 -4.98 -8.92 9.43
C GLY A 23 -5.31 -9.56 8.08
N ALA A 24 -4.36 -9.56 7.13
CA ALA A 24 -4.52 -10.25 5.86
C ALA A 24 -4.56 -11.78 6.04
N ASP A 25 -3.70 -12.34 6.90
CA ASP A 25 -3.73 -13.76 7.27
C ASP A 25 -5.07 -14.14 7.92
N LEU A 26 -5.57 -13.30 8.84
CA LEU A 26 -6.86 -13.49 9.49
C LEU A 26 -8.02 -13.46 8.49
N ALA A 27 -7.98 -12.56 7.49
CA ALA A 27 -8.98 -12.53 6.43
C ALA A 27 -8.99 -13.86 5.62
N GLY A 28 -7.81 -14.43 5.36
CA GLY A 28 -7.66 -15.74 4.73
C GLY A 28 -8.23 -16.88 5.58
N ILE A 29 -7.86 -16.95 6.86
CA ILE A 29 -8.37 -17.94 7.82
C ILE A 29 -9.91 -17.84 7.95
N SER A 30 -10.43 -16.61 7.97
CA SER A 30 -11.86 -16.32 8.06
C SER A 30 -12.61 -16.51 6.72
N ARG A 31 -11.92 -16.96 5.66
CA ARG A 31 -12.46 -17.17 4.32
C ARG A 31 -13.19 -15.93 3.76
N LYS A 32 -12.70 -14.73 4.12
CA LYS A 32 -13.26 -13.48 3.60
C LYS A 32 -12.90 -13.37 2.13
N LYS A 33 -13.92 -13.31 1.27
CA LYS A 33 -13.73 -13.08 -0.17
C LYS A 33 -13.43 -11.61 -0.42
N TYR A 34 -12.45 -11.37 -1.27
CA TYR A 34 -12.10 -10.07 -1.83
C TYR A 34 -11.51 -10.30 -3.23
N PRO A 35 -11.42 -9.26 -4.08
CA PRO A 35 -10.86 -9.40 -5.42
C PRO A 35 -9.40 -9.88 -5.40
N ALA A 36 -9.01 -10.76 -6.33
CA ALA A 36 -7.68 -11.36 -6.39
C ALA A 36 -6.62 -10.46 -7.05
N ASN A 37 -6.77 -9.15 -6.90
CA ASN A 37 -6.04 -8.14 -7.66
C ASN A 37 -4.94 -7.42 -6.86
N ILE A 38 -4.79 -7.76 -5.57
CA ILE A 38 -3.70 -7.28 -4.72
C ILE A 38 -2.51 -8.25 -4.70
N ARG A 39 -1.28 -7.71 -4.67
CA ARG A 39 -0.03 -8.45 -4.47
C ARG A 39 0.66 -7.90 -3.23
N ILE A 40 0.73 -8.71 -2.17
CA ILE A 40 1.22 -8.27 -0.86
C ILE A 40 2.75 -8.44 -0.77
N ILE A 41 3.42 -7.37 -0.36
CA ILE A 41 4.83 -7.31 0.00
C ILE A 41 4.89 -7.10 1.52
N LYS A 42 5.36 -8.12 2.23
CA LYS A 42 5.54 -8.04 3.68
C LYS A 42 6.76 -7.20 4.02
N VAL A 43 6.58 -6.19 4.87
CA VAL A 43 7.66 -5.37 5.42
C VAL A 43 7.66 -5.45 6.95
N PRO A 44 8.81 -5.30 7.63
CA PRO A 44 8.82 -5.33 9.10
C PRO A 44 7.93 -4.25 9.72
N CYS A 45 7.94 -3.03 9.17
CA CYS A 45 7.16 -1.89 9.63
C CYS A 45 6.72 -1.04 8.42
N SER A 46 5.60 -0.33 8.52
CA SER A 46 5.24 0.69 7.52
C SER A 46 6.29 1.79 7.40
N GLY A 47 7.05 2.08 8.47
CA GLY A 47 8.20 2.99 8.44
C GLY A 47 9.32 2.58 7.47
N ARG A 48 9.37 1.29 7.08
CA ARG A 48 10.33 0.77 6.10
C ARG A 48 9.99 1.19 4.67
N VAL A 49 8.73 1.57 4.40
CA VAL A 49 8.27 1.93 3.07
C VAL A 49 8.88 3.26 2.66
N ASP A 50 9.74 3.18 1.66
CA ASP A 50 10.40 4.32 1.05
C ASP A 50 9.51 4.88 -0.09
N PRO A 51 9.39 6.20 -0.28
CA PRO A 51 8.65 6.79 -1.39
C PRO A 51 9.09 6.26 -2.75
N LEU A 52 10.38 5.96 -2.91
CA LEU A 52 10.92 5.37 -4.14
C LEU A 52 10.33 3.99 -4.43
N PHE A 53 9.88 3.25 -3.41
CA PHE A 53 9.17 2.00 -3.63
C PHE A 53 7.81 2.25 -4.28
N ILE A 54 7.08 3.28 -3.81
CA ILE A 54 5.79 3.68 -4.38
C ILE A 54 5.97 4.12 -5.83
N LEU A 55 6.94 5.01 -6.10
CA LEU A 55 7.24 5.46 -7.46
C LEU A 55 7.63 4.30 -8.39
N LYS A 56 8.53 3.43 -7.92
CA LYS A 56 8.98 2.26 -8.69
C LYS A 56 7.81 1.34 -9.02
N THR A 57 6.94 1.06 -8.05
CA THR A 57 5.75 0.23 -8.26
C THR A 57 4.81 0.82 -9.30
N LEU A 58 4.52 2.12 -9.23
CA LEU A 58 3.70 2.80 -10.26
C LEU A 58 4.37 2.74 -11.64
N ARG A 59 5.69 2.96 -11.70
CA ARG A 59 6.47 2.86 -12.95
C ARG A 59 6.47 1.44 -13.55
N LEU A 60 6.39 0.41 -12.71
CA LEU A 60 6.29 -0.99 -13.15
C LEU A 60 4.90 -1.36 -13.70
N GLY A 61 3.96 -0.42 -13.74
CA GLY A 61 2.64 -0.62 -14.35
C GLY A 61 1.54 -1.00 -13.38
N PHE A 62 1.77 -0.98 -12.06
CA PHE A 62 0.71 -1.20 -11.08
C PHE A 62 -0.29 -0.04 -11.09
N ASP A 63 -1.58 -0.37 -11.07
CA ASP A 63 -2.68 0.61 -11.09
C ASP A 63 -2.83 1.32 -9.74
N GLY A 64 -2.40 0.69 -8.64
CA GLY A 64 -2.38 1.31 -7.33
C GLY A 64 -1.34 0.75 -6.37
N VAL A 65 -1.09 1.51 -5.32
CA VAL A 65 -0.22 1.15 -4.19
C VAL A 65 -0.97 1.35 -2.89
N LEU A 66 -1.02 0.31 -2.08
CA LEU A 66 -1.53 0.34 -0.71
C LEU A 66 -0.37 0.24 0.27
N VAL A 67 -0.32 1.10 1.29
CA VAL A 67 0.64 1.05 2.39
C VAL A 67 -0.13 0.96 3.69
N SER A 68 -0.12 -0.22 4.32
CA SER A 68 -0.84 -0.47 5.57
C SER A 68 0.11 -0.76 6.72
N GLY A 69 -0.15 -0.11 7.85
CA GLY A 69 0.60 -0.29 9.09
C GLY A 69 -0.32 -0.46 10.31
N CYS A 70 0.30 -0.61 11.48
CA CYS A 70 -0.40 -0.63 12.76
C CYS A 70 -1.12 0.70 13.03
N HIS A 71 -2.17 0.64 13.84
CA HIS A 71 -2.86 1.83 14.34
C HIS A 71 -1.90 2.79 15.05
N PRO A 72 -2.08 4.11 14.96
CA PRO A 72 -1.29 5.07 15.75
C PRO A 72 -1.28 4.72 17.24
N GLY A 73 -0.09 4.59 17.84
CA GLY A 73 0.08 4.14 19.22
C GLY A 73 0.49 2.67 19.36
N ASP A 74 0.04 1.81 18.44
CA ASP A 74 0.26 0.35 18.50
C ASP A 74 1.41 -0.13 17.63
N CYS A 75 2.32 0.77 17.24
CA CYS A 75 3.44 0.38 16.42
C CYS A 75 4.37 -0.53 17.22
N HIS A 76 4.64 -1.74 16.71
CA HIS A 76 5.63 -2.64 17.30
C HIS A 76 7.01 -1.98 17.47
N TYR A 77 7.36 -1.06 16.56
CA TYR A 77 8.60 -0.26 16.62
C TYR A 77 8.36 1.16 17.16
N GLN A 78 7.34 1.33 18.00
CA GLN A 78 6.93 2.55 18.72
C GLN A 78 6.47 3.70 17.82
N THR A 79 7.34 4.24 16.97
CA THR A 79 7.07 5.47 16.20
C THR A 79 7.13 5.30 14.67
N GLY A 80 7.40 4.08 14.19
CA GLY A 80 7.61 3.81 12.76
C GLY A 80 6.43 4.20 11.87
N ASN A 81 5.20 3.95 12.31
CA ASN A 81 3.98 4.32 11.56
C ASN A 81 3.74 5.83 11.52
N TYR A 82 4.09 6.58 12.56
CA TYR A 82 4.00 8.05 12.55
C TYR A 82 4.96 8.66 11.52
N ARG A 83 6.19 8.14 11.45
CA ARG A 83 7.16 8.57 10.42
C ARG A 83 6.65 8.24 9.02
N ALA A 84 6.10 7.03 8.83
CA ALA A 84 5.48 6.62 7.58
C ALA A 84 4.35 7.57 7.16
N ARG A 85 3.43 7.92 8.08
CA ARG A 85 2.29 8.81 7.81
C ARG A 85 2.72 10.20 7.32
N ARG A 86 3.74 10.81 7.96
CA ARG A 86 4.29 12.11 7.53
C ARG A 86 4.92 12.02 6.15
N ARG A 87 5.73 10.98 5.91
CA ARG A 87 6.39 10.76 4.63
C ARG A 87 5.37 10.53 3.52
N PHE A 88 4.36 9.71 3.79
CA PHE A 88 3.28 9.38 2.87
C PHE A 88 2.48 10.63 2.43
N ALA A 89 2.19 11.54 3.35
CA ALA A 89 1.53 12.81 3.03
C ALA A 89 2.33 13.67 2.03
N ILE A 90 3.66 13.73 2.20
CA ILE A 90 4.56 14.45 1.29
C ILE A 90 4.63 13.72 -0.06
N THR A 91 4.80 12.39 -0.06
CA THR A 91 4.84 11.58 -1.28
C THR A 91 3.58 11.76 -2.13
N LYS A 92 2.40 11.77 -1.50
CA LYS A 92 1.13 11.93 -2.21
C LYS A 92 1.02 13.28 -2.93
N ARG A 93 1.46 14.37 -2.27
CA ARG A 93 1.53 15.72 -2.89
C ARG A 93 2.56 15.78 -4.02
N ALA A 94 3.72 15.15 -3.84
CA ALA A 94 4.75 15.10 -4.88
C ALA A 94 4.24 14.35 -6.12
N LEU A 95 3.60 13.20 -5.93
CA LEU A 95 2.98 12.43 -7.02
C LEU A 95 1.90 13.23 -7.76
N GLU A 96 1.05 13.94 -7.03
CA GLU A 96 0.03 14.82 -7.61
C GLU A 96 0.65 15.91 -8.48
N SER A 97 1.74 16.55 -8.03
CA SER A 97 2.47 17.54 -8.83
C SER A 97 3.13 16.96 -10.09
N MET A 98 3.37 15.65 -10.12
CA MET A 98 3.90 14.92 -11.27
C MET A 98 2.78 14.40 -12.21
N GLY A 99 1.51 14.76 -11.95
CA GLY A 99 0.36 14.33 -12.75
C GLY A 99 -0.13 12.91 -12.44
N VAL A 100 0.34 12.30 -11.35
CA VAL A 100 -0.19 11.01 -10.88
C VAL A 100 -1.42 11.25 -10.03
N ASP A 101 -2.55 10.61 -10.38
CA ASP A 101 -3.75 10.67 -9.56
C ASP A 101 -3.45 10.20 -8.12
N PRO A 102 -3.59 11.06 -7.09
CA PRO A 102 -3.25 10.74 -5.72
C PRO A 102 -4.13 9.61 -5.14
N ARG A 103 -5.27 9.29 -5.75
CA ARG A 103 -6.13 8.16 -5.34
C ARG A 103 -5.51 6.81 -5.64
N ARG A 104 -4.52 6.74 -6.53
CA ARG A 104 -3.74 5.53 -6.82
C ARG A 104 -2.83 5.10 -5.67
N VAL A 105 -2.66 5.94 -4.64
CA VAL A 105 -1.79 5.66 -3.49
C VAL A 105 -2.57 5.84 -2.19
N GLN A 106 -2.74 4.74 -1.44
CA GLN A 106 -3.55 4.63 -0.23
C GLN A 106 -2.75 4.11 0.97
#